data_AF-A0A7C2ZY32-F1
#
_entry.id   AF-A0A7C2ZY32-F1
#
_cell.length_a   1.000
_cell.length_b   1.000
_cell.length_c   1.000
_cell.angle_alpha   90.00
_cell.angle_beta   90.00
_cell.angle_gamma   90.00
#
_symmetry.space_group_name_H-M   'P 1'
#
loop_
_entity.id
_entity.type
_entity.pdbx_description
1 polymer ?
#
loop_
_entity_poly.entity_id
_entity_poly.type
_entity_poly.pdbx_seq_one_letter_code
_entity_poly.pdbx_strand_id
1 'polypeptide(L)'
;MIRTQVQLTGAQMRLLKRLAAERGVSVAELIRQSVDLFARNAGVVDDQEQRRRALAIAGRFRSGRKDLAAEHDRYLDEAYIST
;
A
#
# COMPACT_ATOMS: atom_id res chain seq x y z
N MET A 1 18.39 7.14 10.24
CA MET A 1 18.23 7.84 8.94
C MET A 1 19.58 8.13 8.36
N ILE A 2 19.72 8.09 7.04
CA ILE A 2 20.94 8.47 6.31
C ILE A 2 20.77 9.91 5.82
N ARG A 3 21.81 10.74 5.92
CA ARG A 3 21.75 12.14 5.43
C ARG A 3 21.89 12.15 3.91
N THR A 4 20.88 12.66 3.23
CA THR A 4 20.89 12.83 1.77
C THR A 4 20.58 14.28 1.44
N GLN A 5 21.36 14.89 0.56
CA GLN A 5 21.10 16.24 0.06
C GLN A 5 20.33 16.14 -1.27
N VAL A 6 19.17 16.78 -1.33
CA VAL A 6 18.32 16.85 -2.52
C VAL A 6 17.99 18.31 -2.79
N GLN A 7 18.09 18.75 -4.04
CA GLN A 7 17.67 20.10 -4.43
C GLN A 7 16.19 20.11 -4.78
N LEU A 8 15.47 21.12 -4.28
CA LEU A 8 14.08 21.36 -4.60
C LEU A 8 13.95 22.73 -5.24
N THR A 9 13.05 22.85 -6.21
CA THR A 9 12.66 24.15 -6.76
C THR A 9 12.01 25.01 -5.67
N GLY A 10 12.09 26.33 -5.83
CA GLY A 10 11.43 27.26 -4.90
C GLY A 10 9.91 27.02 -4.79
N ALA A 11 9.27 26.61 -5.90
CA ALA A 11 7.85 26.28 -5.92
C ALA A 11 7.52 25.03 -5.09
N GLN A 12 8.30 23.95 -5.24
CA GLN A 12 8.15 22.75 -4.43
C GLN A 12 8.35 23.04 -2.93
N MET A 13 9.35 23.87 -2.59
CA MET A 13 9.58 24.23 -1.19
C MET A 13 8.42 25.05 -0.59
N ARG A 14 7.84 25.98 -1.35
CA ARG A 14 6.64 26.71 -0.90
C ARG A 14 5.45 25.79 -0.67
N LEU A 15 5.22 24.85 -1.58
CA LEU A 15 4.16 23.86 -1.47
C LEU A 15 4.34 22.98 -0.21
N LEU A 16 5.54 22.45 0.01
CA LEU A 16 5.83 21.61 1.17
C LEU A 16 5.64 22.37 2.49
N LYS A 17 6.08 23.62 2.58
CA LYS A 17 5.89 24.44 3.79
C LYS A 17 4.41 24.66 4.10
N ARG A 18 3.60 24.97 3.09
CA ARG A 18 2.16 25.15 3.25
C ARG A 18 1.49 23.87 3.75
N LEU A 19 1.74 22.74 3.08
CA LEU A 19 1.16 21.44 3.45
C LEU A 19 1.60 20.98 4.84
N ALA A 20 2.87 21.21 5.19
CA ALA A 20 3.41 20.91 6.52
C ALA A 20 2.70 21.71 7.61
N ALA A 21 2.47 23.02 7.38
CA ALA A 21 1.73 23.88 8.31
C ALA A 21 0.26 23.46 8.45
N GLU A 22 -0.42 23.19 7.34
CA GLU A 22 -1.82 22.71 7.35
C GLU A 22 -1.98 21.38 8.11
N ARG A 23 -0.97 20.51 8.08
CA ARG A 23 -1.00 19.20 8.74
C ARG A 23 -0.38 19.19 10.15
N GLY A 24 0.20 20.31 10.60
CA GLY A 24 0.89 20.38 11.90
C GLY A 24 2.13 19.49 12.03
N VAL A 25 2.83 19.22 10.92
CA VAL A 25 4.05 18.39 10.90
C VAL A 25 5.24 19.16 10.34
N SER A 26 6.46 18.66 10.57
CA SER A 26 7.65 19.25 9.94
C SER A 26 7.70 18.96 8.44
N VAL A 27 8.36 19.84 7.67
CA VAL A 27 8.66 19.60 6.25
C VAL A 27 9.40 18.28 6.04
N ALA A 28 10.35 17.95 6.92
CA ALA A 28 11.13 16.72 6.82
C ALA A 28 10.24 15.48 7.03
N GLU A 29 9.28 15.54 7.95
CA GLU A 29 8.30 14.48 8.14
C GLU A 29 7.40 14.30 6.93
N LEU A 30 6.90 15.42 6.36
CA LEU A 30 6.09 15.37 5.15
C LEU A 30 6.84 14.76 3.96
N ILE A 31 8.12 15.09 3.78
CA ILE A 31 8.96 14.50 2.72
C ILE A 31 9.08 12.99 2.92
N ARG A 32 9.34 12.51 4.14
CA ARG A 32 9.44 11.07 4.43
C ARG A 32 8.14 10.35 4.14
N GLN A 33 7.02 10.87 4.64
CA GLN A 33 5.69 10.29 4.37
C GLN A 33 5.39 10.23 2.87
N SER A 34 5.82 11.24 2.11
CA SER A 34 5.65 11.28 0.65
C SER A 34 6.50 10.22 -0.05
N VAL A 35 7.75 10.00 0.40
CA VAL A 35 8.63 8.94 -0.11
C VAL A 35 8.03 7.56 0.21
N ASP A 36 7.54 7.33 1.43
CA ASP A 36 6.93 6.06 1.83
C ASP A 36 5.64 5.78 1.04
N LEU A 37 4.85 6.81 0.76
CA LEU A 37 3.64 6.70 -0.06
C LEU A 37 4.00 6.39 -1.52
N PHE A 38 5.00 7.09 -2.05
CA PHE A 38 5.50 6.85 -3.40
C PHE A 38 6.02 5.42 -3.56
N ALA A 39 6.84 4.93 -2.63
CA ALA A 39 7.37 3.56 -2.67
C ALA A 39 6.26 2.51 -2.67
N ARG A 40 5.24 2.69 -1.80
CA ARG A 40 4.05 1.83 -1.76
C ARG A 40 3.30 1.80 -3.08
N ASN A 41 3.09 2.96 -3.71
CA ASN A 41 2.33 3.08 -4.95
C ASN A 41 3.11 2.65 -6.19
N ALA A 42 4.44 2.82 -6.19
CA ALA A 42 5.32 2.44 -7.27
C ALA A 42 5.56 0.92 -7.36
N GLY A 43 4.89 0.12 -6.51
CA GLY A 43 5.13 -1.32 -6.43
C GLY A 43 6.50 -1.67 -5.84
N VAL A 44 7.21 -0.70 -5.27
CA VAL A 44 8.37 -0.91 -4.39
C VAL A 44 7.84 -1.30 -3.00
N VAL A 45 6.95 -2.30 -2.98
CA VAL A 45 6.60 -3.00 -1.76
C VAL A 45 7.75 -3.95 -1.55
N ASP A 46 8.42 -3.83 -0.40
CA ASP A 46 9.34 -4.85 0.06
C ASP A 46 8.62 -6.21 -0.02
N ASP A 47 9.10 -7.12 -0.88
CA ASP A 47 8.50 -8.45 -1.12
C ASP A 47 8.20 -9.16 0.21
N GLN A 48 9.00 -8.89 1.25
CA GLN A 48 8.79 -9.40 2.60
C GLN A 48 7.51 -8.89 3.24
N GLU A 49 7.18 -7.59 3.12
CA GLU A 49 5.95 -7.02 3.67
C GLU A 49 4.71 -7.50 2.90
N GLN A 50 4.82 -7.69 1.57
CA GLN A 50 3.74 -8.28 0.79
C GLN A 50 3.46 -9.73 1.24
N ARG A 51 4.51 -10.55 1.38
CA ARG A 51 4.41 -11.92 1.89
C ARG A 51 3.89 -11.96 3.32
N ARG A 52 4.36 -11.09 4.21
CA ARG A 52 3.90 -11.00 5.60
C ARG A 52 2.39 -10.74 5.66
N ARG A 53 1.87 -9.81 4.85
CA ARG A 53 0.44 -9.52 4.78
C ARG A 53 -0.38 -10.70 4.25
N ALA A 54 0.09 -11.36 3.19
CA ALA A 54 -0.56 -12.55 2.64
C ALA A 54 -0.61 -13.70 3.67
N LEU A 55 0.48 -13.92 4.41
CA LEU A 55 0.53 -14.93 5.47
C LEU A 55 -0.37 -14.58 6.66
N ALA A 56 -0.49 -13.30 7.03
CA ALA A 56 -1.32 -12.88 8.15
C ALA A 56 -2.83 -13.12 7.96
N ILE A 57 -3.29 -13.25 6.71
CA ILE A 57 -4.69 -13.58 6.38
C ILE A 57 -4.92 -15.06 6.09
N ALA A 58 -3.85 -15.83 5.82
CA ALA A 58 -3.94 -17.24 5.52
C ALA A 58 -4.53 -18.02 6.71
N GLY A 59 -5.53 -18.86 6.46
CA GLY A 59 -6.20 -19.67 7.49
C GLY A 59 -7.20 -18.94 8.38
N ARG A 60 -7.35 -17.61 8.24
CA ARG A 60 -8.32 -16.82 9.03
C ARG A 60 -9.78 -17.05 8.62
N PHE A 61 -10.01 -17.55 7.42
CA PHE A 61 -11.34 -17.78 6.85
C PHE A 61 -11.51 -19.24 6.42
N ARG A 62 -12.73 -19.77 6.57
CA ARG A 62 -13.11 -21.10 6.08
C ARG A 62 -14.40 -20.99 5.28
N SER A 63 -14.35 -21.48 4.04
CA SER A 63 -15.51 -21.56 3.15
C SER A 63 -16.33 -22.84 3.36
N GLY A 64 -15.83 -23.81 4.13
CA GLY A 64 -16.43 -25.14 4.27
C GLY A 64 -16.22 -26.06 3.05
N ARG A 65 -15.63 -25.54 1.97
CA ARG A 65 -15.38 -26.25 0.71
C ARG A 65 -13.90 -26.65 0.63
N LYS A 66 -13.64 -27.92 0.37
CA LYS A 66 -12.27 -28.49 0.34
C LYS A 66 -11.56 -28.26 -1.00
N ASP A 67 -12.32 -28.04 -2.05
CA ASP A 67 -11.88 -27.91 -3.44
C ASP A 67 -11.98 -26.48 -3.97
N LEU A 68 -12.39 -25.51 -3.15
CA LEU A 68 -12.63 -24.12 -3.57
C LEU A 68 -11.43 -23.48 -4.27
N ALA A 69 -10.20 -23.82 -3.86
CA ALA A 69 -9.00 -23.27 -4.47
C ALA A 69 -8.73 -23.84 -5.88
N ALA A 70 -9.18 -25.06 -6.17
CA ALA A 70 -9.03 -25.71 -7.46
C ALA A 70 -10.20 -25.39 -8.40
N GLU A 71 -11.41 -25.32 -7.85
CA GLU A 71 -12.66 -25.17 -8.60
C GLU A 71 -13.24 -23.75 -8.49
N HIS A 72 -12.39 -22.74 -8.30
CA HIS A 72 -12.85 -21.37 -8.01
C HIS A 72 -13.76 -20.82 -9.12
N ASP A 73 -13.48 -21.13 -10.39
CA ASP A 73 -14.27 -20.66 -11.53
C ASP A 73 -15.66 -21.30 -11.55
N ARG A 74 -15.75 -22.61 -11.28
CA ARG A 74 -17.04 -23.31 -11.15
C ARG A 74 -17.91 -22.68 -10.06
N TYR A 75 -17.32 -22.38 -8.91
CA TYR A 75 -18.05 -21.74 -7.81
C TYR A 75 -18.43 -20.28 -8.10
N LEU A 76 -17.63 -19.57 -8.91
CA LEU A 76 -17.95 -18.23 -9.38
C LEU A 76 -19.16 -18.29 -10.34
N ASP A 77 -19.14 -19.21 -11.29
CA ASP A 77 -20.23 -19.44 -12.24
C ASP A 77 -21.52 -19.81 -11.51
N GLU A 78 -21.48 -20.75 -10.57
CA GLU A 78 -22.65 -21.11 -9.74
C GLU A 78 -23.26 -19.90 -9.01
N ALA A 79 -22.42 -18.99 -8.53
CA ALA A 79 -22.86 -17.83 -7.75
C ALA A 79 -23.44 -16.70 -8.61
N TYR A 80 -23.01 -16.55 -9.87
CA TYR A 80 -23.37 -15.41 -10.72
C TYR A 80 -24.22 -15.78 -11.95
N ILE A 81 -24.28 -17.06 -12.34
CA ILE A 81 -25.06 -17.55 -13.49
C ILE A 81 -26.41 -18.15 -13.04
N SER A 82 -26.66 -18.34 -11.74
CA SER A 82 -27.95 -18.85 -11.22
C SER A 82 -29.04 -17.78 -11.02
N THR A 83 -29.08 -16.75 -11.87
CA THR A 83 -30.23 -15.83 -12.03
C THR A 83 -30.84 -16.02 -13.41
#